data_AF-A0A1W1H2J9-F1
#
_entry.id   AF-A0A1W1H2J9-F1
#
_cell.length_a   1.000
_cell.length_b   1.000
_cell.length_c   1.000
_cell.angle_alpha   90.00
_cell.angle_beta   90.00
_cell.angle_gamma   90.00
#
_symmetry.space_group_name_H-M   'P 1'
#
loop_
_entity.id
_entity.type
_entity.pdbx_description
1 polymer ?
#
loop_
_entity_poly.entity_id
_entity_poly.type
_entity_poly.pdbx_seq_one_letter_code
_entity_poly.pdbx_strand_id
1 'polypeptide(L)'
;MLCVVALQAQARDIHECIVVPQATIVTDMPAGLDEFEQRLWVANTGQRVRKGTDTLLLLRLFSESPGVIDSQQYIKITGSLKRYAPSSKGTPEVVDARLTSGGAGFAHKGDYWLSDSADVELHQPHRGDSQIEVKVTAVGWNSYRKEDRSFYLQFTCQLKEIPVEKLSAWQGGNDNLWGSFGPAR
;
A
#
# COMPACT_ATOMS: atom_id res chain seq x y z
N MET A 1 7.61 -28.89 -20.77
CA MET A 1 6.14 -28.93 -20.67
C MET A 1 5.74 -27.84 -19.68
N LEU A 2 5.30 -26.69 -20.18
CA LEU A 2 4.93 -25.52 -19.37
C LEU A 2 3.54 -25.76 -18.78
N CYS A 3 3.44 -25.87 -17.46
CA CYS A 3 2.16 -25.86 -16.77
C CYS A 3 1.75 -24.41 -16.54
N VAL A 4 0.84 -23.91 -17.37
CA VAL A 4 0.11 -22.67 -17.08
C VAL A 4 -0.92 -23.01 -16.02
N VAL A 5 -0.67 -22.59 -14.79
CA VAL A 5 -1.67 -22.69 -13.73
C VAL A 5 -2.63 -21.51 -13.93
N ALA A 6 -3.77 -21.79 -14.55
CA ALA A 6 -4.92 -20.89 -14.52
C ALA A 6 -5.57 -21.00 -13.14
N LEU A 7 -5.21 -20.09 -12.23
CA LEU A 7 -5.89 -19.97 -10.93
C LEU A 7 -7.22 -19.22 -11.16
N GLN A 8 -8.30 -19.97 -11.40
CA GLN A 8 -9.67 -19.44 -11.31
C GLN A 8 -10.30 -19.85 -9.98
N ALA A 9 -10.03 -19.03 -8.97
CA ALA A 9 -10.92 -18.79 -7.84
C ALA A 9 -10.84 -17.28 -7.62
N GLN A 10 -11.97 -16.57 -7.80
CA GLN A 10 -12.03 -15.11 -7.64
C GLN A 10 -11.84 -14.77 -6.16
N ALA A 11 -10.59 -14.62 -5.76
CA ALA A 11 -10.21 -13.87 -4.57
C ALA A 11 -10.82 -12.47 -4.67
N ARG A 12 -11.48 -12.01 -3.61
CA ARG A 12 -11.98 -10.63 -3.56
C ARG A 12 -10.78 -9.70 -3.44
N ASP A 13 -10.30 -9.20 -4.57
CA ASP A 13 -9.27 -8.17 -4.58
C ASP A 13 -9.92 -6.82 -4.22
N ILE A 14 -9.60 -6.30 -3.05
CA ILE A 14 -10.05 -5.00 -2.58
C ILE A 14 -8.95 -3.98 -2.89
N HIS A 15 -9.33 -2.92 -3.61
CA HIS A 15 -8.46 -1.82 -3.97
C HIS A 15 -9.00 -0.53 -3.36
N GLU A 16 -8.23 0.10 -2.46
CA GLU A 16 -8.54 1.43 -1.94
C GLU A 16 -7.52 2.44 -2.46
N CYS A 17 -8.02 3.58 -2.95
CA CYS A 17 -7.20 4.72 -3.35
C CYS A 17 -7.65 5.93 -2.55
N ILE A 18 -6.85 6.33 -1.59
CA ILE A 18 -7.23 7.29 -0.57
C ILE A 18 -6.32 8.50 -0.67
N VAL A 19 -6.91 9.68 -0.76
CA VAL A 19 -6.21 10.95 -0.61
C VAL A 19 -6.33 11.39 0.83
N VAL A 20 -5.21 11.68 1.47
CA VAL A 20 -5.17 12.13 2.86
C VAL A 20 -4.55 13.52 2.90
N PRO A 21 -5.36 14.58 3.03
CA PRO A 21 -4.85 15.94 3.17
C PRO A 21 -4.25 16.16 4.57
N GLN A 22 -3.34 17.13 4.68
CA GLN A 22 -2.72 17.56 5.95
C GLN A 22 -2.11 16.40 6.73
N ALA A 23 -1.33 15.60 6.02
CA ALA A 23 -0.75 14.35 6.49
C ALA A 23 0.76 14.31 6.30
N THR A 24 1.41 13.42 7.03
CA THR A 24 2.82 13.07 6.83
C THR A 24 3.02 11.58 7.10
N ILE A 25 3.98 10.98 6.39
CA ILE A 25 4.37 9.60 6.60
C ILE A 25 5.26 9.55 7.83
N VAL A 26 4.89 8.70 8.78
CA VAL A 26 5.67 8.49 9.99
C VAL A 26 6.58 7.29 9.83
N THR A 27 7.86 7.54 10.08
CA THR A 27 8.93 6.55 10.10
C THR A 27 9.44 6.27 11.52
N ASP A 28 8.74 6.77 12.56
CA ASP A 28 9.09 6.52 13.96
C ASP A 28 9.27 5.03 14.22
N MET A 29 10.43 4.71 14.78
CA MET A 29 10.91 3.35 14.96
C MET A 29 11.33 3.17 16.41
N PRO A 30 10.97 2.03 17.05
CA PRO A 30 11.49 1.70 18.37
C PRO A 30 13.03 1.71 18.37
N ALA A 31 13.63 2.23 19.44
CA ALA A 31 15.08 2.22 19.60
C ALA A 31 15.59 0.80 19.86
N GLY A 32 16.83 0.53 19.41
CA GLY A 32 17.52 -0.74 19.70
C GLY A 32 17.14 -1.92 18.79
N LEU A 33 16.31 -1.70 17.76
CA LEU A 33 16.04 -2.70 16.74
C LEU A 33 17.20 -2.81 15.75
N ASP A 34 17.59 -4.03 15.40
CA ASP A 34 18.53 -4.25 14.30
C ASP A 34 17.87 -3.97 12.92
N GLU A 35 18.67 -3.86 11.85
CA GLU A 35 18.14 -3.54 10.52
C GLU A 35 17.02 -4.49 10.05
N PHE A 36 17.09 -5.76 10.44
CA PHE A 36 16.07 -6.75 10.09
C PHE A 36 14.77 -6.49 10.87
N GLU A 37 14.87 -6.30 12.18
CA GLU A 37 13.73 -5.99 13.05
C GLU A 37 13.07 -4.67 12.67
N GLN A 38 13.86 -3.68 12.25
CA GLN A 38 13.36 -2.41 11.70
C GLN A 38 12.54 -2.62 10.43
N ARG A 39 13.04 -3.43 9.50
CA ARG A 39 12.32 -3.78 8.26
C ARG A 39 11.05 -4.58 8.55
N LEU A 40 11.12 -5.54 9.49
CA LEU A 40 9.96 -6.32 9.92
C LEU A 40 8.91 -5.42 10.61
N TRP A 41 9.36 -4.45 11.40
CA TRP A 41 8.50 -3.44 12.01
C TRP A 41 7.77 -2.64 10.94
N VAL A 42 8.50 -2.03 9.99
CA VAL A 42 7.92 -1.26 8.88
C VAL A 42 6.95 -2.11 8.06
N ALA A 43 7.27 -3.38 7.81
CA ALA A 43 6.38 -4.29 7.12
C ALA A 43 5.06 -4.51 7.87
N ASN A 44 5.14 -4.76 9.19
CA ASN A 44 3.96 -5.04 10.02
C ASN A 44 3.12 -3.81 10.34
N THR A 45 3.76 -2.68 10.68
CA THR A 45 3.06 -1.43 10.96
C THR A 45 2.56 -0.75 9.70
N GLY A 46 3.16 -1.10 8.56
CA GLY A 46 3.01 -0.39 7.29
C GLY A 46 3.57 1.03 7.35
N GLN A 47 3.19 1.82 6.34
CA GLN A 47 3.46 3.25 6.24
C GLN A 47 2.44 4.01 7.09
N ARG A 48 2.80 4.29 8.35
CA ARG A 48 1.94 5.03 9.28
C ARG A 48 1.76 6.47 8.80
N VAL A 49 0.58 7.03 9.09
CA VAL A 49 0.18 8.37 8.70
C VAL A 49 -0.28 9.14 9.92
N ARG A 50 0.19 10.38 10.06
CA ARG A 50 -0.24 11.32 11.11
C ARG A 50 -0.49 12.70 10.51
N LYS A 51 -1.03 13.61 11.34
CA LYS A 51 -1.24 15.01 10.94
C LYS A 51 0.09 15.65 10.55
N GLY A 52 0.09 16.36 9.43
CA GLY A 52 1.24 17.00 8.83
C GLY A 52 0.82 18.08 7.84
N THR A 53 1.69 18.42 6.92
CA THR A 53 1.49 19.53 5.96
C THR A 53 1.27 19.07 4.53
N ASP A 54 1.61 17.82 4.21
CA ASP A 54 1.51 17.30 2.85
C ASP A 54 0.11 16.74 2.56
N THR A 55 -0.12 16.42 1.30
CA THR A 55 -1.24 15.58 0.86
C THR A 55 -0.65 14.24 0.43
N LEU A 56 -1.15 13.13 0.97
CA LEU A 56 -0.66 11.80 0.65
C LEU A 56 -1.65 11.04 -0.25
N LEU A 57 -1.14 10.19 -1.12
CA LEU A 57 -1.87 9.13 -1.79
C LEU A 57 -1.54 7.80 -1.11
N LEU A 58 -2.58 7.10 -0.67
CA LEU A 58 -2.51 5.77 -0.10
C LEU A 58 -3.20 4.80 -1.06
N LEU A 59 -2.43 3.87 -1.62
CA LEU A 59 -2.95 2.74 -2.37
C LEU A 59 -2.88 1.50 -1.48
N ARG A 60 -4.01 0.81 -1.33
CA ARG A 60 -4.14 -0.38 -0.49
C ARG A 60 -4.76 -1.48 -1.33
N LEU A 61 -3.99 -2.54 -1.56
CA LEU A 61 -4.44 -3.72 -2.28
C LEU A 61 -4.45 -4.88 -1.29
N PHE A 62 -5.56 -5.59 -1.27
CA PHE A 62 -5.76 -6.74 -0.40
C PHE A 62 -6.37 -7.88 -1.21
N SER A 63 -5.79 -9.07 -1.09
CA SER A 63 -6.26 -10.27 -1.77
C SER A 63 -6.36 -11.43 -0.77
N GLU A 64 -7.53 -12.07 -0.72
CA GLU A 64 -7.75 -13.29 0.04
C GLU A 64 -7.19 -14.48 -0.75
N SER A 65 -6.17 -15.18 -0.24
CA SER A 65 -5.65 -16.36 -0.93
C SER A 65 -6.52 -17.58 -0.60
N PRO A 66 -7.08 -18.29 -1.60
CA PRO A 66 -7.90 -19.46 -1.35
C PRO A 66 -7.07 -20.62 -0.75
N GLY A 67 -7.63 -21.32 0.24
CA GLY A 67 -7.12 -22.62 0.68
C GLY A 67 -6.15 -22.61 1.87
N VAL A 68 -5.79 -21.45 2.42
CA VAL A 68 -5.12 -21.36 3.72
C VAL A 68 -5.96 -20.45 4.61
N ILE A 69 -6.44 -21.00 5.73
CA ILE A 69 -7.09 -20.22 6.78
C ILE A 69 -6.06 -19.17 7.22
N ASP A 70 -6.38 -17.90 7.05
CA ASP A 70 -5.57 -16.72 7.36
C ASP A 70 -4.47 -16.31 6.35
N SER A 71 -4.40 -16.84 5.12
CA SER A 71 -3.49 -16.26 4.10
C SER A 71 -4.08 -15.02 3.44
N GLN A 72 -3.76 -13.87 4.01
CA GLN A 72 -4.14 -12.58 3.46
C GLN A 72 -2.91 -11.92 2.86
N GLN A 73 -2.92 -11.63 1.56
CA GLN A 73 -1.82 -10.91 0.91
C GLN A 73 -2.18 -9.43 0.82
N TYR A 74 -1.20 -8.58 1.11
CA TYR A 74 -1.37 -7.14 1.03
C TYR A 74 -0.26 -6.47 0.23
N ILE A 75 -0.61 -5.33 -0.35
CA ILE A 75 0.31 -4.33 -0.86
C ILE A 75 -0.16 -2.96 -0.36
N LYS A 76 0.74 -2.20 0.27
CA LYS A 76 0.54 -0.83 0.71
C LYS A 76 1.55 0.05 -0.02
N ILE A 77 1.05 1.05 -0.74
CA ILE A 77 1.89 2.08 -1.34
C ILE A 77 1.45 3.43 -0.80
N THR A 78 2.39 4.24 -0.35
CA THR A 78 2.11 5.58 0.15
C THR A 78 3.12 6.53 -0.46
N GLY A 79 2.64 7.56 -1.12
CA GLY A 79 3.45 8.63 -1.71
C GLY A 79 2.83 9.99 -1.46
N SER A 80 3.61 11.03 -1.70
CA SER A 80 3.16 12.41 -1.59
C SER A 80 2.53 12.87 -2.90
N LEU A 81 1.35 13.46 -2.83
CA LEU A 81 0.69 14.08 -3.98
C LEU A 81 1.15 15.53 -4.12
N LYS A 82 1.79 15.84 -5.25
CA LYS A 82 2.10 17.22 -5.64
C LYS A 82 1.06 17.72 -6.63
N ARG A 83 0.75 19.02 -6.51
CA ARG A 83 -0.23 19.73 -7.36
C ARG A 83 -1.65 19.14 -7.29
N TYR A 84 -1.96 18.41 -6.23
CA TYR A 84 -3.32 17.98 -5.96
C TYR A 84 -4.15 19.19 -5.53
N ALA A 85 -5.14 19.54 -6.35
CA ALA A 85 -6.22 20.42 -5.94
C ALA A 85 -7.54 19.70 -6.20
N PRO A 86 -8.34 19.44 -5.14
CA PRO A 86 -9.66 18.85 -5.30
C PRO A 86 -10.48 19.79 -6.19
N SER A 87 -10.94 19.29 -7.35
CA SER A 87 -11.62 20.02 -8.45
C SER A 87 -10.75 20.64 -9.57
N SER A 88 -9.42 20.61 -9.48
CA SER A 88 -8.56 21.14 -10.56
C SER A 88 -8.45 20.17 -11.74
N LYS A 89 -8.35 20.71 -12.96
CA LYS A 89 -8.06 19.93 -14.16
C LYS A 89 -6.57 19.59 -14.17
N GLY A 90 -6.23 18.36 -13.84
CA GLY A 90 -4.86 17.86 -13.94
C GLY A 90 -4.70 16.57 -13.15
N THR A 91 -3.98 15.62 -13.74
CA THR A 91 -3.59 14.41 -13.02
C THR A 91 -2.49 14.78 -12.03
N PRO A 92 -2.68 14.56 -10.71
CA PRO A 92 -1.66 14.91 -9.74
C PRO A 92 -0.44 14.01 -9.91
N GLU A 93 0.71 14.53 -9.50
CA GLU A 93 1.97 13.79 -9.52
C GLU A 93 2.16 13.10 -8.17
N VAL A 94 2.64 11.86 -8.18
CA VAL A 94 2.99 11.12 -6.98
C VAL A 94 4.50 11.07 -6.87
N VAL A 95 5.04 11.53 -5.74
CA VAL A 95 6.48 11.56 -5.45
C VAL A 95 6.78 10.87 -4.13
N ASP A 96 8.05 10.48 -3.92
CA ASP A 96 8.53 9.85 -2.69
C ASP A 96 7.69 8.62 -2.25
N ALA A 97 7.18 7.87 -3.23
CA ALA A 97 6.33 6.73 -2.94
C ALA A 97 7.14 5.54 -2.46
N ARG A 98 6.62 4.86 -1.44
CA ARG A 98 7.20 3.66 -0.84
C ARG A 98 6.24 2.50 -1.03
N LEU A 99 6.76 1.29 -1.11
CA LEU A 99 5.97 0.06 -1.20
C LEU A 99 6.29 -0.88 -0.04
N THR A 100 5.24 -1.48 0.49
CA THR A 100 5.33 -2.61 1.42
C THR A 100 4.36 -3.69 0.95
N SER A 101 4.84 -4.92 0.82
CA SER A 101 4.00 -6.07 0.48
C SER A 101 4.31 -7.24 1.40
N GLY A 102 3.30 -8.04 1.71
CA GLY A 102 3.51 -9.31 2.40
C GLY A 102 2.22 -10.03 2.75
N GLY A 103 2.35 -11.05 3.60
CA GLY A 103 1.22 -11.81 4.11
C GLY A 103 0.94 -11.53 5.59
N ALA A 104 -0.33 -11.50 5.98
CA ALA A 104 -0.72 -11.64 7.38
C ALA A 104 -0.81 -13.13 7.75
N GLY A 105 -0.44 -13.49 8.99
CA GLY A 105 -0.50 -14.87 9.48
C GLY A 105 0.87 -15.51 9.69
N PHE A 106 0.93 -16.50 10.61
CA PHE A 106 2.17 -17.17 11.01
C PHE A 106 2.89 -17.85 9.83
N ALA A 107 2.12 -18.34 8.85
CA ALA A 107 2.64 -19.01 7.65
C ALA A 107 3.45 -18.08 6.73
N HIS A 108 3.28 -16.77 6.84
CA HIS A 108 3.93 -15.76 6.00
C HIS A 108 5.02 -14.97 6.72
N LYS A 109 5.48 -15.45 7.89
CA LYS A 109 6.63 -14.87 8.60
C LYS A 109 7.86 -14.86 7.68
N GLY A 110 8.38 -13.67 7.41
CA GLY A 110 9.56 -13.47 6.56
C GLY A 110 9.22 -13.22 5.09
N ASP A 111 7.95 -13.29 4.68
CA ASP A 111 7.52 -12.98 3.31
C ASP A 111 7.06 -11.51 3.21
N TYR A 112 7.98 -10.60 3.55
CA TYR A 112 7.77 -9.17 3.46
C TYR A 112 8.75 -8.54 2.48
N TRP A 113 8.23 -7.67 1.64
CA TRP A 113 8.95 -6.95 0.60
C TRP A 113 8.82 -5.46 0.84
N LEU A 114 9.96 -4.77 0.85
CA LEU A 114 10.03 -3.34 1.10
C LEU A 114 10.72 -2.62 -0.05
N SER A 115 10.17 -1.49 -0.44
CA SER A 115 10.82 -0.57 -1.36
C SER A 115 10.67 0.86 -0.88
N ASP A 116 11.78 1.57 -0.77
CA ASP A 116 11.78 3.01 -0.47
C ASP A 116 11.58 3.86 -1.74
N SER A 117 11.45 3.21 -2.91
CA SER A 117 11.28 3.86 -4.21
C SER A 117 10.29 3.09 -5.08
N ALA A 118 9.05 3.56 -5.12
CA ALA A 118 8.03 3.13 -6.06
C ALA A 118 7.73 4.26 -7.06
N ASP A 119 7.68 3.92 -8.34
CA ASP A 119 7.17 4.80 -9.37
C ASP A 119 5.66 4.60 -9.48
N VAL A 120 4.89 5.68 -9.40
CA VAL A 120 3.43 5.65 -9.41
C VAL A 120 2.92 6.63 -10.45
N GLU A 121 2.37 6.09 -11.52
CA GLU A 121 1.70 6.86 -12.56
C GLU A 121 0.19 6.83 -12.33
N LEU A 122 -0.42 8.01 -12.42
CA LEU A 122 -1.87 8.15 -12.42
C LEU A 122 -2.29 8.57 -13.83
N HIS A 123 -3.35 7.97 -14.33
CA HIS A 123 -3.96 8.33 -15.60
C HIS A 123 -5.47 8.46 -15.43
N GLN A 124 -6.08 9.50 -15.99
CA GLN A 124 -7.53 9.65 -16.00
C GLN A 124 -8.01 9.30 -17.42
N PRO A 125 -8.64 8.12 -17.63
CA PRO A 125 -8.95 7.62 -18.97
C PRO A 125 -9.89 8.56 -19.75
N HIS A 126 -10.86 9.14 -19.05
CA HIS A 126 -11.84 10.06 -19.63
C HIS A 126 -12.02 11.31 -18.78
N ARG A 127 -12.21 12.46 -19.45
CA ARG A 127 -12.42 13.75 -18.79
C ARG A 127 -13.74 13.71 -18.01
N GLY A 128 -13.67 13.84 -16.70
CA GLY A 128 -14.84 13.82 -15.80
C GLY A 128 -15.16 12.44 -15.23
N ASP A 129 -14.37 11.41 -15.56
CA ASP A 129 -14.49 10.10 -14.94
C ASP A 129 -14.00 10.16 -13.49
N SER A 130 -14.73 9.52 -12.59
CA SER A 130 -14.34 9.46 -11.17
C SER A 130 -13.26 8.41 -10.92
N GLN A 131 -13.06 7.50 -11.88
CA GLN A 131 -12.03 6.48 -11.83
C GLN A 131 -10.71 7.00 -12.39
N ILE A 132 -9.64 6.62 -11.70
CA ILE A 132 -8.27 6.80 -12.16
C ILE A 132 -7.67 5.41 -12.42
N GLU A 133 -6.90 5.30 -13.48
CA GLU A 133 -5.99 4.19 -13.69
C GLU A 133 -4.70 4.48 -12.93
N VAL A 134 -4.24 3.49 -12.19
CA VAL A 134 -3.02 3.53 -11.38
C VAL A 134 -2.07 2.48 -11.93
N LYS A 135 -0.85 2.92 -12.25
CA LYS A 135 0.27 2.02 -12.59
C LYS A 135 1.37 2.20 -11.57
N VAL A 136 1.91 1.08 -11.09
CA VAL A 136 2.98 1.09 -10.10
C VAL A 136 4.09 0.16 -10.54
N THR A 137 5.31 0.69 -10.52
CA THR A 137 6.53 -0.09 -10.72
C THR A 137 7.43 0.08 -9.51
N ALA A 138 7.89 -1.03 -8.92
CA ALA A 138 8.84 -0.98 -7.81
C ALA A 138 9.71 -2.24 -7.80
N VAL A 139 10.88 -2.14 -7.17
CA VAL A 139 11.70 -3.30 -6.79
C VAL A 139 11.71 -3.37 -5.28
N GLY A 140 11.13 -4.45 -4.74
CA GLY A 140 11.11 -4.70 -3.31
C GLY A 140 12.21 -5.66 -2.90
N TRP A 141 12.84 -5.38 -1.76
CA TRP A 141 13.84 -6.25 -1.12
C TRP A 141 13.21 -7.05 0.02
N ASN A 142 13.49 -8.35 0.06
CA ASN A 142 13.17 -9.21 1.20
C ASN A 142 14.44 -9.47 2.02
N SER A 143 14.47 -8.94 3.23
CA SER A 143 15.63 -9.04 4.13
C SER A 143 15.87 -10.43 4.72
N TYR A 144 14.83 -11.28 4.79
CA TYR A 144 14.92 -12.65 5.27
C TYR A 144 15.45 -13.59 4.19
N ARG A 145 14.87 -13.49 2.99
CA ARG A 145 15.23 -14.32 1.83
C ARG A 145 16.48 -13.84 1.09
N LYS A 146 16.91 -12.60 1.33
CA LYS A 146 18.05 -11.95 0.67
C LYS A 146 17.90 -11.88 -0.85
N GLU A 147 16.70 -11.53 -1.31
CA GLU A 147 16.37 -11.45 -2.74
C GLU A 147 15.53 -10.20 -3.05
N ASP A 148 15.57 -9.80 -4.31
CA ASP A 148 14.76 -8.73 -4.89
C ASP A 148 13.56 -9.30 -5.66
N ARG A 149 12.45 -8.57 -5.66
CA ARG A 149 11.26 -8.87 -6.45
C ARG A 149 10.71 -7.62 -7.10
N SER A 150 10.48 -7.70 -8.41
CA SER A 150 9.78 -6.64 -9.15
C SER A 150 8.27 -6.71 -8.92
N PHE A 151 7.67 -5.53 -8.74
CA PHE A 151 6.23 -5.32 -8.63
C PHE A 151 5.78 -4.49 -9.82
N TYR A 152 4.82 -5.03 -10.58
CA TYR A 152 4.13 -4.34 -11.67
C TYR A 152 2.63 -4.43 -11.40
N LEU A 153 2.02 -3.32 -11.01
CA LEU A 153 0.60 -3.25 -10.68
C LEU A 153 -0.10 -2.31 -11.65
N GLN A 154 -1.27 -2.71 -12.12
CA GLN A 154 -2.13 -1.89 -12.95
C GLN A 154 -3.58 -2.16 -12.56
N PHE A 155 -4.28 -1.16 -12.06
CA PHE A 155 -5.66 -1.28 -11.62
C PHE A 155 -6.38 0.07 -11.72
N THR A 156 -7.70 0.04 -11.71
CA THR A 156 -8.53 1.25 -11.62
C THR A 156 -9.16 1.38 -10.25
N CYS A 157 -9.29 2.62 -9.78
CA CYS A 157 -9.93 2.92 -8.52
C CYS A 157 -10.49 4.33 -8.48
N GLN A 158 -11.40 4.59 -7.56
CA GLN A 158 -11.89 5.93 -7.29
C GLN A 158 -11.09 6.56 -6.15
N LEU A 159 -10.57 7.77 -6.37
CA LEU A 159 -9.94 8.54 -5.30
C LEU A 159 -10.99 8.94 -4.26
N LYS A 160 -10.73 8.57 -3.01
CA LYS A 160 -11.57 8.95 -1.87
C LYS A 160 -10.76 9.82 -0.91
N GLU A 161 -11.24 11.02 -0.63
CA GLU A 161 -10.61 11.87 0.39
C GLU A 161 -11.02 11.41 1.79
N ILE A 162 -10.05 11.08 2.64
CA ILE A 162 -10.26 10.68 4.04
C ILE A 162 -9.29 11.47 4.91
N PRO A 163 -9.76 12.22 5.92
CA PRO A 163 -8.87 12.94 6.82
C PRO A 163 -8.14 11.97 7.75
N VAL A 164 -6.97 12.38 8.25
CA VAL A 164 -6.06 11.55 9.05
C VAL A 164 -6.78 10.87 10.23
N GLU A 165 -7.64 11.58 10.95
CA GLU A 165 -8.36 11.07 12.13
C GLU A 165 -9.42 10.00 11.83
N LYS A 166 -9.72 9.74 10.56
CA LYS A 166 -10.66 8.69 10.13
C LYS A 166 -9.98 7.49 9.47
N LEU A 167 -8.65 7.50 9.38
CA LEU A 167 -7.90 6.37 8.82
C LEU A 167 -7.94 5.18 9.77
N SER A 168 -8.28 4.02 9.23
CA SER A 168 -8.15 2.76 9.97
C SER A 168 -6.67 2.37 10.14
N ALA A 169 -6.39 1.44 11.06
CA ALA A 169 -5.04 0.86 11.22
C ALA A 169 -4.51 0.25 9.91
N TRP A 170 -5.38 -0.41 9.13
CA TRP A 170 -5.04 -0.94 7.80
C TRP A 170 -4.56 0.14 6.84
N GLN A 171 -5.27 1.27 6.81
CA GLN A 171 -4.94 2.43 5.98
C GLN A 171 -3.68 3.16 6.48
N GLY A 172 -3.22 2.88 7.71
CA GLY A 172 -2.03 3.47 8.31
C GLY A 172 -2.35 4.54 9.35
N GLY A 173 -3.60 4.63 9.82
CA GLY A 173 -4.00 5.49 10.92
C GLY A 173 -3.23 5.18 12.22
N ASN A 174 -3.22 6.14 13.14
CA ASN A 174 -2.45 6.06 14.38
C ASN A 174 -3.14 5.21 15.48
N ASP A 175 -4.27 4.58 15.16
CA ASP A 175 -5.01 3.69 16.05
C ASP A 175 -4.24 2.39 16.32
N ASN A 176 -4.79 1.54 17.18
CA ASN A 176 -4.15 0.30 17.61
C ASN A 176 -3.73 -0.56 16.40
N LEU A 177 -2.41 -0.66 16.15
CA LEU A 177 -1.81 -1.41 15.04
C LEU A 177 -2.19 -2.90 15.05
N TRP A 178 -2.65 -3.41 16.19
CA TRP A 178 -3.16 -4.78 16.36
C TRP A 178 -4.64 -4.95 15.98
N GLY A 179 -5.36 -3.87 15.66
CA GLY A 179 -6.80 -3.87 15.45
C GLY A 179 -7.26 -4.45 14.11
N SER A 180 -6.46 -4.32 13.04
CA SER A 180 -6.75 -4.97 11.74
C SER A 180 -5.59 -4.92 10.76
N PHE A 181 -5.26 -6.06 10.14
CA PHE A 181 -4.32 -6.19 9.01
C PHE A 181 -4.98 -6.04 7.64
N GLY A 182 -6.31 -5.94 7.57
CA GLY A 182 -7.07 -5.80 6.33
C GLY A 182 -8.18 -4.75 6.43
N PRO A 183 -8.93 -4.51 5.34
CA PRO A 183 -10.03 -3.55 5.34
C PRO A 183 -11.09 -3.94 6.38
N ALA A 184 -11.60 -2.94 7.12
CA ALA A 184 -12.77 -3.14 7.97
C ALA A 184 -14.01 -3.27 7.07
N ARG A 185 -14.80 -4.33 7.28
CA ARG A 185 -16.07 -4.54 6.57
C ARG A 185 -17.16 -3.59 7.06
#